data_AF-A0A259H654-F1
#
_entry.id   AF-A0A259H654-F1
#
_cell.length_a   1.000
_cell.length_b   1.000
_cell.length_c   1.000
_cell.angle_alpha   90.00
_cell.angle_beta   90.00
_cell.angle_gamma   90.00
#
_symmetry.space_group_name_H-M   'P 1'
#
loop_
_entity.id
_entity.type
_entity.pdbx_description
1 polymer ?
#
loop_
_entity_poly.entity_id
_entity_poly.type
_entity_poly.pdbx_seq_one_letter_code
_entity_poly.pdbx_strand_id
1 'polypeptide(L)'
;MSVDVEKGESLETPGARDLLLQTASNIMREGDVVDISLSELSLRSGLNSALVKYYFGNKAGMLKALLDRDMENIVNSVDALLAKDDMSPEDKLRLHISKCIDTYYAYPYLNRLLMRLVRDSDEAEAKRIADLYLLPLHRAYNRFIGDGVKSGVFRP
;
A
#
# COMPACT_ATOMS: atom_id res chain seq x y z
N MET A 1 -14.59 26.52 -42.82
CA MET A 1 -14.37 25.13 -42.35
C MET A 1 -13.01 25.08 -41.70
N SER A 2 -12.96 25.34 -40.39
CA SER A 2 -11.79 25.10 -39.58
C SER A 2 -12.23 24.07 -38.55
N VAL A 3 -11.63 22.89 -38.62
CA VAL A 3 -11.96 21.75 -37.78
C VAL A 3 -11.34 22.01 -36.41
N ASP A 4 -12.20 22.28 -35.42
CA ASP A 4 -11.82 22.22 -34.01
C ASP A 4 -11.43 20.78 -33.70
N VAL A 5 -10.17 20.60 -33.33
CA VAL A 5 -9.65 19.34 -32.78
C VAL A 5 -10.15 19.29 -31.34
N GLU A 6 -11.30 18.63 -31.14
CA GLU A 6 -11.75 18.22 -29.82
C GLU A 6 -10.63 17.41 -29.15
N LYS A 7 -10.06 17.97 -28.08
CA LYS A 7 -9.26 17.22 -27.13
C LYS A 7 -10.13 16.07 -26.63
N GLY A 8 -9.78 14.84 -27.01
CA GLY A 8 -10.45 13.66 -26.51
C GLY A 8 -10.45 13.66 -24.99
N GLU A 9 -11.61 13.94 -24.41
CA GLU A 9 -11.91 13.61 -23.03
C GLU A 9 -11.71 12.11 -22.90
N SER A 10 -10.62 11.71 -22.24
CA SER A 10 -10.37 10.31 -21.91
C SER A 10 -11.49 9.88 -20.97
N LEU A 11 -12.46 9.14 -21.49
CA LEU A 11 -13.50 8.46 -20.75
C LEU A 11 -12.83 7.69 -19.59
N GLU A 12 -12.93 8.23 -18.37
CA GLU A 12 -12.49 7.53 -17.17
C GLU A 12 -13.21 6.19 -17.15
N THR A 13 -12.47 5.10 -17.34
CA THR A 13 -13.01 3.76 -17.15
C THR A 13 -12.95 3.51 -15.65
N PRO A 14 -14.08 3.53 -14.91
CA PRO A 14 -14.07 3.38 -13.47
C PRO A 14 -13.42 2.03 -13.13
N GLY A 15 -12.44 2.05 -12.21
CA GLY A 15 -11.72 0.85 -11.78
C GLY A 15 -10.51 0.44 -12.63
N ALA A 16 -10.18 1.12 -13.73
CA ALA A 16 -8.97 0.78 -14.51
C ALA A 16 -7.67 0.96 -13.70
N ARG A 17 -7.59 2.02 -12.88
CA ARG A 17 -6.47 2.24 -11.97
C ARG A 17 -6.31 1.08 -10.98
N ASP A 18 -7.41 0.66 -10.36
CA ASP A 18 -7.39 -0.39 -9.34
C ASP A 18 -7.12 -1.76 -9.96
N LEU A 19 -7.63 -2.03 -11.17
CA LEU A 19 -7.33 -3.23 -11.94
C LEU A 19 -5.82 -3.33 -12.25
N LEU A 20 -5.17 -2.23 -12.63
CA LEU A 20 -3.73 -2.20 -12.85
C LEU A 20 -2.96 -2.49 -11.56
N LEU A 21 -3.34 -1.87 -10.43
CA LEU A 21 -2.70 -2.14 -9.14
C LEU A 21 -2.90 -3.60 -8.69
N GLN A 22 -4.11 -4.13 -8.86
CA GLN A 22 -4.40 -5.52 -8.49
C GLN A 22 -3.64 -6.51 -9.38
N THR A 23 -3.53 -6.23 -10.67
CA THR A 23 -2.77 -7.09 -11.59
C THR A 23 -1.29 -7.07 -11.25
N ALA A 24 -0.71 -5.90 -10.92
CA ALA A 24 0.68 -5.81 -10.45
C ALA A 24 0.89 -6.57 -9.14
N SER A 25 -0.03 -6.45 -8.19
CA SER A 25 -0.04 -7.20 -6.93
C SER A 25 -0.01 -8.71 -7.18
N ASN A 26 -0.85 -9.22 -8.08
CA ASN A 26 -0.90 -10.63 -8.42
C ASN A 26 0.42 -11.11 -9.07
N ILE A 27 0.98 -10.35 -10.02
CA ILE A 27 2.27 -10.70 -10.66
C ILE A 27 3.39 -10.82 -9.62
N MET A 28 3.50 -9.83 -8.72
CA MET A 28 4.53 -9.86 -7.67
C MET A 28 4.37 -11.03 -6.72
N ARG A 29 3.13 -11.32 -6.33
CA ARG A 29 2.82 -12.43 -5.43
C ARG A 29 3.11 -13.79 -6.06
N GLU A 30 2.68 -14.01 -7.29
CA GLU A 30 2.86 -15.28 -7.99
C GLU A 30 4.32 -15.52 -8.39
N GLY A 31 5.05 -14.47 -8.76
CA GLY A 31 6.44 -14.57 -9.21
C GLY A 31 7.48 -14.53 -8.11
N ASP A 32 7.10 -14.27 -6.85
CA ASP A 32 8.03 -13.96 -5.74
C ASP A 32 9.05 -12.85 -6.08
N VAL A 33 8.59 -11.88 -6.87
CA VAL A 33 9.38 -10.74 -7.34
C VAL A 33 8.82 -9.43 -6.81
N VAL A 34 9.68 -8.42 -6.71
CA VAL A 34 9.28 -7.03 -6.37
C VAL A 34 9.40 -6.08 -7.55
N ASP A 35 9.27 -6.64 -8.76
CA ASP A 35 9.35 -5.92 -10.01
C ASP A 35 8.31 -6.45 -11.00
N ILE A 36 7.86 -5.61 -11.92
CA ILE A 36 6.87 -5.99 -12.94
C ILE A 36 7.33 -5.59 -14.34
N SER A 37 6.97 -6.39 -15.35
CA SER A 37 7.07 -5.95 -16.74
C SER A 37 5.79 -5.21 -17.14
N LEU A 38 5.93 -4.05 -17.81
CA LEU A 38 4.78 -3.32 -18.34
C LEU A 38 4.06 -4.11 -19.44
N SER A 39 4.78 -4.96 -20.19
CA SER A 39 4.17 -5.83 -21.20
C SER A 39 3.34 -6.94 -20.56
N GLU A 40 3.85 -7.57 -19.50
CA GLU A 40 3.12 -8.59 -18.74
C GLU A 40 1.90 -8.00 -18.05
N LEU A 41 2.05 -6.84 -17.43
CA LEU A 41 0.95 -6.11 -16.82
C LEU A 41 -0.16 -5.83 -17.83
N SER A 42 0.19 -5.34 -19.02
CA SER A 42 -0.79 -5.05 -20.09
C SER A 42 -1.49 -6.32 -20.57
N LEU A 43 -0.73 -7.41 -20.74
CA LEU A 43 -1.26 -8.70 -21.16
C LEU A 43 -2.26 -9.28 -20.15
N ARG A 44 -1.92 -9.25 -18.85
CA ARG A 44 -2.77 -9.82 -17.79
C ARG A 44 -3.97 -8.95 -17.43
N SER A 45 -3.82 -7.63 -17.47
CA SER A 45 -4.94 -6.70 -17.17
C SER A 45 -5.87 -6.48 -18.36
N GLY A 46 -5.44 -6.80 -19.58
CA GLY A 46 -6.14 -6.43 -20.81
C GLY A 46 -6.12 -4.92 -21.10
N LEU A 47 -5.39 -4.13 -20.29
CA LEU A 47 -5.31 -2.68 -20.40
C LEU A 47 -4.05 -2.25 -21.14
N ASN A 48 -4.16 -1.16 -21.90
CA ASN A 48 -3.03 -0.61 -22.65
C ASN A 48 -1.99 0.00 -21.69
N SER A 49 -0.70 -0.26 -21.94
CA SER A 49 0.45 0.38 -21.28
C SER A 49 0.38 1.92 -21.22
N ALA A 50 -0.34 2.57 -22.14
CA ALA A 50 -0.61 4.01 -22.10
C ALA A 50 -1.35 4.43 -20.82
N LEU A 51 -2.23 3.58 -20.29
CA LEU A 51 -2.94 3.84 -19.03
C LEU A 51 -2.00 3.82 -17.83
N VAL A 52 -0.90 3.06 -17.88
CA VAL A 52 0.12 3.10 -16.82
C VAL A 52 0.79 4.47 -16.79
N LYS A 53 1.12 5.03 -17.96
CA LYS A 53 1.67 6.38 -18.04
C LYS A 53 0.64 7.43 -17.63
N TYR A 54 -0.62 7.25 -18.00
CA TYR A 54 -1.70 8.16 -17.63
C TYR A 54 -1.94 8.21 -16.12
N TYR A 55 -2.11 7.06 -15.47
CA TYR A 55 -2.44 7.00 -14.03
C TYR A 55 -1.24 7.15 -13.11
N PHE A 56 -0.06 6.69 -13.54
CA PHE A 56 1.10 6.56 -12.66
C PHE A 56 2.35 7.28 -13.16
N GLY A 57 2.32 7.85 -14.37
CA GLY A 57 3.46 8.47 -15.04
C GLY A 57 4.47 7.46 -15.56
N ASN A 58 5.00 6.61 -14.68
CA ASN A 58 5.99 5.60 -15.00
C ASN A 58 5.88 4.38 -14.06
N LYS A 59 6.74 3.38 -14.27
CA LYS A 59 6.80 2.17 -13.44
C LYS A 59 7.08 2.48 -11.96
N ALA A 60 7.97 3.43 -11.66
CA ALA A 60 8.26 3.80 -10.27
C ALA A 60 7.04 4.42 -9.59
N GLY A 61 6.31 5.30 -10.27
CA GLY A 61 5.05 5.87 -9.78
C GLY A 61 3.97 4.79 -9.56
N MET A 62 3.94 3.76 -10.39
CA MET A 62 3.03 2.63 -10.20
C MET A 62 3.41 1.80 -8.96
N LEU A 63 4.70 1.54 -8.77
CA LEU A 63 5.20 0.83 -7.58
C LEU A 63 4.91 1.62 -6.29
N LYS A 64 5.06 2.94 -6.33
CA LYS A 64 4.66 3.82 -5.22
C LYS A 64 3.17 3.73 -4.96
N ALA A 65 2.32 3.86 -5.99
CA ALA A 65 0.87 3.75 -5.84
C ALA A 65 0.41 2.38 -5.30
N LEU A 66 1.13 1.30 -5.65
CA LEU A 66 0.89 -0.03 -5.11
C LEU A 66 1.26 -0.11 -3.62
N LEU A 67 2.43 0.41 -3.24
CA LEU A 67 2.84 0.50 -1.83
C LEU A 67 1.83 1.31 -1.03
N ASP A 68 1.45 2.49 -1.52
CA ASP A 68 0.53 3.40 -0.84
C ASP A 68 -0.82 2.70 -0.57
N ARG A 69 -1.38 2.00 -1.58
CA ARG A 69 -2.62 1.20 -1.44
C ARG A 69 -2.50 0.10 -0.38
N ASP A 70 -1.41 -0.67 -0.43
CA ASP A 70 -1.23 -1.83 0.45
C ASP A 70 -0.93 -1.39 1.90
N MET A 71 -0.21 -0.29 2.09
CA MET A 71 0.10 0.29 3.41
C MET A 71 -1.10 1.01 4.04
N GLU A 72 -1.96 1.65 3.25
CA GLU A 72 -3.17 2.31 3.75
C GLU A 72 -4.08 1.34 4.50
N ASN A 73 -4.20 0.09 4.02
CA ASN A 73 -4.93 -0.97 4.71
C ASN A 73 -4.35 -1.27 6.11
N ILE A 74 -3.02 -1.28 6.24
CA ILE A 74 -2.35 -1.53 7.53
C ILE A 74 -2.60 -0.36 8.48
N VAL A 75 -2.35 0.87 8.03
CA VAL A 75 -2.51 2.08 8.86
C VAL A 75 -3.95 2.21 9.34
N ASN A 76 -4.93 2.05 8.45
CA ASN A 76 -6.36 2.10 8.80
C ASN A 76 -6.74 0.98 9.79
N SER A 77 -6.15 -0.21 9.68
CA SER A 77 -6.41 -1.30 10.63
C SER A 77 -5.92 -0.98 12.05
N VAL A 78 -4.81 -0.26 12.16
CA VAL A 78 -4.23 0.15 13.45
C VAL A 78 -5.06 1.26 14.09
N ASP A 79 -5.47 2.26 13.31
CA ASP A 79 -6.32 3.33 13.81
C ASP A 79 -7.69 2.79 14.26
N ALA A 80 -8.28 1.87 13.49
CA ALA A 80 -9.52 1.20 13.86
C ALA A 80 -9.38 0.36 15.15
N LEU A 81 -8.19 -0.18 15.42
CA LEU A 81 -7.90 -0.92 16.65
C LEU A 81 -7.82 0.01 17.86
N LEU A 82 -7.15 1.15 17.69
CA LEU A 82 -6.99 2.16 18.74
C LEU A 82 -8.35 2.76 19.14
N ALA A 83 -9.28 2.91 18.19
CA ALA A 83 -10.60 3.49 18.42
C ALA A 83 -11.59 2.59 19.20
N LYS A 84 -11.26 1.31 19.42
CA LYS A 84 -12.15 0.35 20.10
C LYS A 84 -11.98 0.38 21.61
N ASP A 85 -12.59 1.32 22.30
CA ASP A 85 -12.43 1.48 23.77
C ASP A 85 -12.97 0.30 24.60
N ASP A 86 -13.82 -0.53 24.00
CA ASP A 86 -14.49 -1.68 24.62
C ASP A 86 -13.66 -2.99 24.63
N MET A 87 -12.52 -3.02 23.95
CA MET A 87 -11.66 -4.21 23.87
C MET A 87 -10.48 -4.17 24.86
N SER A 88 -10.17 -5.32 25.46
CA SER A 88 -8.97 -5.49 26.28
C SER A 88 -7.68 -5.23 25.47
N PRO A 89 -6.60 -4.75 26.08
CA PRO A 89 -5.31 -4.60 25.38
C PRO A 89 -4.85 -5.92 24.73
N GLU A 90 -5.06 -7.05 25.38
CA GLU A 90 -4.65 -8.35 24.82
C GLU A 90 -5.42 -8.71 23.55
N ASP A 91 -6.75 -8.52 23.54
CA ASP A 91 -7.60 -8.83 22.38
C ASP A 91 -7.35 -7.87 21.23
N LYS A 92 -7.07 -6.60 21.54
CA LYS A 92 -6.61 -5.63 20.54
C LYS A 92 -5.32 -6.12 19.88
N LEU A 93 -4.33 -6.55 20.66
CA LEU A 93 -3.05 -7.00 20.11
C LEU A 93 -3.23 -8.26 19.25
N ARG A 94 -4.04 -9.22 19.71
CA ARG A 94 -4.38 -10.42 18.92
C ARG A 94 -5.01 -10.05 17.58
N LEU A 95 -6.04 -9.22 17.60
CA LEU A 95 -6.73 -8.80 16.37
C LEU A 95 -5.77 -8.08 15.41
N HIS A 96 -4.91 -7.22 15.94
CA HIS A 96 -3.91 -6.52 15.15
C HIS A 96 -2.91 -7.49 14.49
N ILE A 97 -2.34 -8.42 15.27
CA ILE A 97 -1.40 -9.42 14.75
C ILE A 97 -2.08 -10.27 13.67
N SER A 98 -3.32 -10.71 13.87
CA SER A 98 -4.08 -11.43 12.85
C SER A 98 -4.23 -10.63 11.55
N LYS A 99 -4.56 -9.33 11.64
CA LYS A 99 -4.65 -8.46 10.45
C LYS A 99 -3.31 -8.24 9.76
N CYS A 100 -2.23 -8.13 10.51
CA CYS A 100 -0.88 -8.08 9.95
C CYS A 100 -0.56 -9.38 9.19
N ILE A 101 -0.85 -10.54 9.78
CA ILE A 101 -0.64 -11.85 9.12
C ILE A 101 -1.48 -11.94 7.84
N ASP A 102 -2.77 -11.59 7.88
CA ASP A 102 -3.65 -11.58 6.71
C ASP A 102 -3.08 -10.69 5.60
N THR A 103 -2.54 -9.53 5.98
CA THR A 103 -1.95 -8.57 5.03
C THR A 103 -0.67 -9.09 4.41
N TYR A 104 0.25 -9.65 5.20
CA TYR A 104 1.48 -10.25 4.66
C TYR A 104 1.21 -11.53 3.86
N TYR A 105 0.14 -12.25 4.17
CA TYR A 105 -0.32 -13.37 3.36
C TYR A 105 -0.87 -12.90 2.00
N ALA A 106 -1.64 -11.81 1.99
CA ALA A 106 -2.18 -11.21 0.77
C ALA A 106 -1.07 -10.54 -0.08
N TYR A 107 -0.11 -9.89 0.57
CA TYR A 107 0.94 -9.07 -0.06
C TYR A 107 2.33 -9.46 0.49
N PRO A 108 2.84 -10.67 0.18
CA PRO A 108 4.13 -11.14 0.71
C PRO A 108 5.33 -10.30 0.23
N TYR A 109 5.17 -9.58 -0.88
CA TYR A 109 6.17 -8.67 -1.43
C TYR A 109 6.27 -7.34 -0.66
N LEU A 110 5.34 -7.01 0.24
CA LEU A 110 5.16 -5.67 0.79
C LEU A 110 6.42 -5.10 1.44
N ASN A 111 7.05 -5.87 2.34
CA ASN A 111 8.29 -5.43 3.01
C ASN A 111 9.44 -5.26 2.02
N ARG A 112 9.56 -6.15 1.04
CA ARG A 112 10.61 -6.06 0.00
C ARG A 112 10.37 -4.85 -0.91
N LEU A 113 9.11 -4.56 -1.23
CA LEU A 113 8.71 -3.39 -2.02
C LEU A 113 8.99 -2.08 -1.27
N LEU A 114 8.62 -2.01 0.01
CA LEU A 114 8.94 -0.89 0.89
C LEU A 114 10.45 -0.62 0.94
N MET A 115 11.24 -1.65 1.23
CA MET A 115 12.71 -1.51 1.32
C MET A 115 13.34 -1.10 -0.01
N ARG A 116 12.83 -1.61 -1.13
CA ARG A 116 13.26 -1.19 -2.46
C ARG A 116 12.94 0.28 -2.68
N LEU A 117 11.72 0.71 -2.41
CA LEU A 117 11.30 2.09 -2.63
C LEU A 117 12.09 3.05 -1.74
N VAL A 118 12.34 2.72 -0.47
CA VAL A 118 13.18 3.55 0.42
C VAL A 118 14.61 3.65 -0.12
N ARG A 119 15.20 2.53 -0.56
CA ARG A 119 16.58 2.53 -1.08
C ARG A 119 16.73 3.32 -2.38
N ASP A 120 15.74 3.23 -3.27
CA ASP A 120 15.80 3.83 -4.60
C ASP A 120 15.24 5.28 -4.60
N SER A 121 14.83 5.81 -3.44
CA SER A 121 14.24 7.15 -3.27
C SER A 121 15.27 8.23 -2.98
N ASP A 122 14.92 9.48 -3.29
CA ASP A 122 15.60 10.64 -2.73
C ASP A 122 15.19 10.86 -1.27
N GLU A 123 15.85 11.81 -0.60
CA GLU A 123 15.62 12.11 0.81
C GLU A 123 14.17 12.57 1.08
N ALA A 124 13.56 13.31 0.15
CA ALA A 124 12.20 13.81 0.30
C ALA A 124 11.17 12.68 0.24
N GLU A 125 11.30 11.75 -0.70
CA GLU A 125 10.43 10.60 -0.82
C GLU A 125 10.65 9.60 0.31
N ALA A 126 11.89 9.35 0.73
CA ALA A 126 12.18 8.51 1.89
C ALA A 126 11.52 9.09 3.16
N LYS A 127 11.59 10.41 3.33
CA LYS A 127 10.89 11.11 4.41
C LYS A 127 9.38 10.97 4.29
N ARG A 128 8.80 11.10 3.09
CA ARG A 128 7.36 10.90 2.85
C ARG A 128 6.92 9.50 3.29
N ILE A 129 7.65 8.46 2.88
CA ILE A 129 7.37 7.06 3.24
C ILE A 129 7.41 6.89 4.78
N ALA A 130 8.42 7.48 5.43
CA ALA A 130 8.53 7.43 6.88
C ALA A 130 7.34 8.13 7.57
N ASP A 131 7.00 9.35 7.12
CA ASP A 131 5.94 10.18 7.72
C ASP A 131 4.54 9.58 7.53
N LEU A 132 4.27 8.98 6.36
CA LEU A 132 2.95 8.44 6.03
C LEU A 132 2.71 7.04 6.60
N TYR A 133 3.75 6.21 6.69
CA TYR A 133 3.56 4.79 7.00
C TYR A 133 4.27 4.37 8.28
N LEU A 134 5.55 4.69 8.45
CA LEU A 134 6.34 4.16 9.55
C LEU A 134 6.07 4.89 10.88
N LEU A 135 6.01 6.23 10.85
CA LEU A 135 5.79 7.03 12.05
C LEU A 135 4.38 6.86 12.65
N PRO A 136 3.29 6.79 11.86
CA PRO A 136 1.96 6.50 12.41
C PRO A 136 1.91 5.14 13.10
N LEU A 137 2.45 4.09 12.47
CA LEU A 137 2.52 2.76 13.06
C LEU A 137 3.37 2.78 14.34
N HIS A 138 4.54 3.41 14.32
CA HIS A 138 5.40 3.51 15.49
C HIS A 138 4.72 4.23 16.66
N ARG A 139 4.05 5.35 16.41
CA ARG A 139 3.29 6.10 17.44
C ARG A 139 2.15 5.26 18.02
N ALA A 140 1.41 4.57 17.16
CA ALA A 140 0.33 3.70 17.58
C ALA A 140 0.83 2.57 18.47
N TYR A 141 1.91 1.88 18.06
CA TYR A 141 2.54 0.83 18.85
C TYR A 141 3.08 1.33 20.19
N ASN A 142 3.77 2.48 20.22
CA ASN A 142 4.29 3.02 21.47
C ASN A 142 3.18 3.34 22.47
N ARG A 143 2.08 3.94 22.01
CA ARG A 143 0.91 4.20 22.86
C ARG A 143 0.31 2.89 23.35
N PHE A 144 0.00 2.00 22.42
CA PHE A 144 -0.71 0.76 22.70
C PHE A 144 0.07 -0.20 23.62
N ILE A 145 1.34 -0.45 23.31
CA ILE A 145 2.20 -1.29 24.14
C ILE A 145 2.48 -0.60 25.47
N GLY A 146 2.72 0.71 25.47
CA GLY A 146 2.92 1.48 26.70
C GLY A 146 1.73 1.40 27.66
N ASP A 147 0.49 1.49 27.16
CA ASP A 147 -0.73 1.36 27.96
C ASP A 147 -0.92 -0.08 28.47
N GLY A 148 -0.59 -1.08 27.66
CA GLY A 148 -0.61 -2.48 28.08
C GLY A 148 0.44 -2.84 29.12
N VAL A 149 1.64 -2.25 29.08
CA VAL A 149 2.67 -2.41 30.12
C VAL A 149 2.24 -1.72 31.41
N LYS A 150 1.72 -0.49 31.34
CA LYS A 150 1.24 0.25 32.53
C LYS A 150 0.08 -0.45 33.24
N SER A 151 -0.79 -1.11 32.48
CA SER A 151 -1.91 -1.90 33.03
C SER A 151 -1.50 -3.30 33.50
N GLY A 152 -0.23 -3.68 33.37
CA GLY A 152 0.30 -4.98 33.81
C GLY A 152 -0.08 -6.15 32.91
N VAL A 153 -0.69 -5.89 31.75
CA VAL A 153 -1.10 -6.91 30.78
C VAL A 153 0.10 -7.37 29.93
N PHE A 154 0.98 -6.43 29.57
CA PHE A 154 2.19 -6.72 28.81
C PHE A 154 3.44 -6.61 29.69
N ARG A 155 4.42 -7.46 29.38
CA ARG A 155 5.76 -7.40 29.96
C ARG A 155 6.56 -6.22 29.37
N PRO A 156 7.38 -5.53 30.18
CA PRO A 156 8.25 -4.44 29.72
C PRO A 156 9.40 -4.94 28.83
#